data_AF-F7S7T7-F1
#
_entry.id   AF-F7S7T7-F1
#
_cell.length_a   1.000
_cell.length_b   1.000
_cell.length_c   1.000
_cell.angle_alpha   90.00
_cell.angle_beta   90.00
_cell.angle_gamma   90.00
#
_symmetry.space_group_name_H-M   'P 1'
#
loop_
_entity.id
_entity.type
_entity.pdbx_description
1 polymer ?
#
loop_
_entity_poly.entity_id
_entity_poly.type
_entity_poly.pdbx_seq_one_letter_code
_entity_poly.pdbx_strand_id
1 'polypeptide(L)'
;MRGFVVSLTNPKTLFFYGALFPQFIDPARPASSQVAVLAGSFLGLALAIDSLWVLLGGALGRRLAGVGRLPNRIGGGLLCGAALGLAIARRP
;
A
#
# COMPACT_ATOMS: atom_id res chain seq x y z
N MET A 1 -0.12 4.23 -16.21
CA MET A 1 0.36 5.59 -15.86
C MET A 1 -0.51 6.32 -14.83
N ARG A 2 -1.86 6.26 -14.88
CA ARG A 2 -2.73 6.90 -13.86
C ARG A 2 -2.40 6.49 -12.41
N GLY A 3 -2.21 5.19 -12.15
CA GLY A 3 -1.83 4.71 -10.81
C GLY A 3 -0.47 5.21 -10.32
N PHE A 4 0.51 5.37 -11.23
CA PHE A 4 1.83 5.91 -10.88
C PHE A 4 1.72 7.36 -10.39
N VAL A 5 0.98 8.22 -11.10
CA VAL A 5 0.76 9.61 -10.69
C VAL A 5 -0.02 9.67 -9.38
N VAL A 6 -1.07 8.87 -9.22
CA VAL A 6 -1.84 8.83 -7.95
C VAL A 6 -0.96 8.40 -6.77
N SER A 7 -0.09 7.41 -6.95
CA SER A 7 0.85 6.98 -5.91
C SER A 7 1.91 8.04 -5.61
N LEU A 8 2.44 8.72 -6.63
CA LEU A 8 3.44 9.78 -6.45
C LEU A 8 2.86 11.00 -5.73
N THR A 9 1.61 11.35 -6.04
CA THR A 9 0.87 12.45 -5.42
C THR A 9 0.18 12.03 -4.11
N ASN A 10 0.51 10.87 -3.53
CA ASN A 10 -0.05 10.43 -2.26
C ASN A 10 0.83 10.91 -1.09
N PRO A 11 0.52 12.07 -0.46
CA PRO A 11 1.37 12.60 0.61
C PRO A 11 1.32 11.76 1.88
N LYS A 12 0.30 10.89 2.03
CA LYS A 12 0.13 10.04 3.21
C LYS A 12 1.36 9.14 3.41
N THR A 13 1.88 8.60 2.30
CA THR A 13 3.07 7.74 2.30
C THR A 13 4.31 8.51 2.78
N LEU A 14 4.51 9.73 2.26
CA LEU A 14 5.59 10.62 2.68
C LEU A 14 5.50 10.97 4.17
N PHE A 15 4.31 11.33 4.66
CA PHE A 15 4.09 11.62 6.08
C PHE A 15 4.32 10.38 6.95
N PHE A 16 3.89 9.20 6.50
CA PHE A 16 4.11 7.96 7.22
C PHE A 16 5.61 7.66 7.38
N TYR A 17 6.39 7.72 6.30
CA TYR A 17 7.85 7.49 6.40
C TYR A 17 8.56 8.60 7.18
N GLY A 18 8.15 9.85 7.01
CA GLY A 18 8.70 10.98 7.76
C GLY A 18 8.48 10.84 9.27
N ALA A 19 7.39 10.22 9.70
CA ALA A 19 7.13 9.94 11.12
C ALA A 19 7.76 8.63 11.61
N LEU A 20 7.85 7.62 10.74
CA LEU A 20 8.31 6.28 11.09
C LEU A 20 9.84 6.21 11.15
N PHE A 21 10.55 6.69 10.12
CA PHE A 21 11.99 6.52 9.97
C PHE A 21 12.79 7.12 11.13
N PRO A 22 12.47 8.32 11.66
CA PRO A 22 13.17 8.88 12.80
C PRO A 22 13.16 8.00 14.06
N GLN A 23 12.20 7.08 14.20
CA GLN A 23 12.11 6.17 15.35
C GLN A 23 13.19 5.06 15.31
N PHE A 24 13.84 4.86 14.16
CA PHE A 24 14.82 3.79 13.94
C PHE A 24 16.24 4.30 13.67
N ILE A 25 16.47 5.62 13.71
CA ILE A 25 17.78 6.22 13.47
C ILE A 25 18.41 6.67 14.79
N ASP A 26 19.73 6.49 14.89
CA ASP A 26 20.55 7.05 15.96
C ASP A 26 20.81 8.53 15.66
N PRO A 27 20.37 9.48 16.50
CA PRO A 27 20.59 10.91 16.30
C PRO A 27 22.05 11.33 16.44
N ALA A 28 22.91 10.51 17.05
CA ALA A 28 24.34 10.79 17.19
C ALA A 28 25.15 10.50 15.91
N ARG A 29 24.53 9.89 14.90
CA ARG A 29 25.17 9.48 13.64
C ARG A 29 24.54 10.22 12.44
N PRO A 30 25.22 10.27 11.28
CA PRO A 30 24.64 10.85 10.07
C PRO A 30 23.30 10.21 9.71
N ALA A 31 22.23 11.01 9.65
CA ALA A 31 20.89 10.51 9.36
C ALA A 31 20.73 10.05 7.92
N SER A 32 21.45 10.67 6.97
CA SER A 32 21.32 10.38 5.53
C SER A 32 21.67 8.94 5.17
N SER A 33 22.74 8.38 5.73
CA SER A 33 23.14 6.99 5.48
C SER A 33 22.15 6.00 6.09
N GLN A 34 21.66 6.28 7.30
CA GLN A 34 20.68 5.43 7.97
C GLN A 34 19.34 5.43 7.23
N VAL A 35 18.87 6.61 6.81
CA VAL A 35 17.66 6.76 6.00
C VAL A 35 17.81 6.05 4.66
N ALA A 36 18.98 6.12 4.01
CA ALA A 36 19.22 5.41 2.74
C ALA A 36 19.11 3.88 2.92
N VAL A 37 19.65 3.33 4.01
CA VAL A 37 19.52 1.90 4.33
C VAL A 37 18.07 1.53 4.63
N LEU A 38 17.36 2.34 5.40
CA LEU A 38 15.97 2.09 5.78
C LEU A 38 15.03 2.18 4.57
N ALA A 39 15.19 3.21 3.74
CA ALA A 39 14.45 3.36 2.49
C ALA A 39 14.77 2.24 1.50
N GLY A 40 16.05 1.88 1.35
CA GLY A 40 16.49 0.83 0.44
C GLY A 40 15.96 -0.55 0.84
N SER A 41 16.02 -0.88 2.13
CA SER A 41 15.47 -2.15 2.64
C SER A 41 13.95 -2.21 2.50
N PHE A 42 13.24 -1.12 2.81
CA PHE A 42 11.80 -1.02 2.59
C PHE A 42 11.44 -1.22 1.11
N LEU A 43 12.12 -0.50 0.20
CA LEU A 43 11.89 -0.61 -1.24
C LEU A 43 12.16 -2.02 -1.75
N GLY A 44 13.27 -2.63 -1.32
CA GLY A 44 13.62 -4.01 -1.68
C GLY A 44 12.54 -5.02 -1.25
N LEU A 45 12.04 -4.88 -0.02
CA LEU A 45 10.98 -5.74 0.50
C LEU A 45 9.65 -5.52 -0.24
N ALA A 46 9.27 -4.27 -0.50
CA ALA A 46 8.08 -3.93 -1.26
C ALA A 46 8.11 -4.54 -2.66
N LEU A 47 9.22 -4.36 -3.39
CA LEU A 47 9.41 -4.94 -4.72
C LEU A 47 9.38 -6.47 -4.69
N ALA A 48 10.00 -7.10 -3.68
CA ALA A 48 10.00 -8.55 -3.56
C ALA A 48 8.59 -9.10 -3.30
N ILE A 49 7.85 -8.50 -2.38
CA ILE A 49 6.47 -8.90 -2.05
C ILE A 49 5.54 -8.68 -3.25
N ASP A 50 5.60 -7.52 -3.89
CA ASP A 50 4.76 -7.20 -5.04
C ASP A 50 5.06 -8.12 -6.23
N SER A 51 6.34 -8.37 -6.51
CA SER A 51 6.74 -9.31 -7.56
C SER A 51 6.25 -10.72 -7.27
N LEU A 52 6.38 -11.18 -6.02
CA LEU A 52 5.87 -12.49 -5.59
C LEU A 52 4.35 -12.56 -5.81
N TRP A 53 3.61 -11.52 -5.43
CA TRP A 53 2.17 -11.46 -5.65
C TRP A 53 1.78 -11.51 -7.13
N VAL A 54 2.49 -10.78 -8.00
CA VAL A 54 2.23 -10.82 -9.44
C VAL A 54 2.51 -12.21 -10.01
N LEU A 55 3.61 -12.86 -9.61
CA LEU A 55 3.95 -14.20 -10.08
C LEU A 55 2.92 -15.24 -9.62
N LEU A 56 2.53 -15.20 -8.35
CA LEU A 56 1.49 -16.08 -7.80
C LEU A 56 0.14 -15.83 -8.46
N GLY A 57 -0.23 -14.56 -8.66
CA GLY A 57 -1.45 -14.15 -9.36
C GLY A 57 -1.49 -14.63 -10.81
N GLY A 58 -0.36 -14.58 -11.52
CA GLY A 58 -0.24 -15.11 -12.88
C GLY A 58 -0.37 -16.65 -12.93
N ALA A 59 0.24 -17.35 -11.98
CA ALA A 59 0.20 -18.81 -11.90
C ALA A 59 -1.19 -19.34 -11.51
N LEU A 60 -1.85 -18.70 -10.54
CA LEU A 60 -3.17 -19.09 -10.04
C LEU A 60 -4.32 -18.44 -10.80
N GLY A 61 -4.09 -17.36 -11.55
CA GLY A 61 -5.12 -16.59 -12.23
C GLY A 61 -5.97 -17.41 -13.19
N ARG A 62 -5.36 -18.36 -13.93
CA ARG A 62 -6.10 -19.29 -14.80
C ARG A 62 -6.99 -20.26 -14.01
N ARG A 63 -6.57 -20.68 -12.81
CA ARG A 63 -7.34 -21.56 -11.93
C ARG A 63 -8.45 -20.80 -11.18
N LEU A 64 -8.26 -19.51 -10.95
CA LEU A 64 -9.18 -18.65 -10.19
C LEU A 64 -10.16 -17.86 -11.06
N ALA A 65 -10.06 -17.93 -12.39
CA ALA A 65 -10.85 -17.15 -13.34
C ALA A 65 -12.38 -17.28 -13.15
N GLY A 66 -12.87 -18.38 -12.56
CA GLY A 66 -14.30 -18.60 -12.26
C GLY A 66 -14.73 -18.23 -10.84
N VAL A 67 -13.80 -17.99 -9.90
CA VAL A 67 -14.07 -17.96 -8.45
C VAL A 67 -14.13 -16.54 -7.88
N GLY A 68 -13.82 -15.51 -8.69
CA GLY A 68 -13.74 -14.11 -8.25
C GLY A 68 -15.06 -13.39 -7.95
N ARG A 69 -16.23 -14.00 -8.23
CA ARG A 69 -17.53 -13.32 -8.11
C ARG A 69 -17.92 -12.99 -6.67
N LEU A 70 -17.73 -13.93 -5.74
CA LEU A 70 -18.09 -13.73 -4.34
C LEU A 70 -17.14 -12.74 -3.64
N PRO A 71 -15.80 -12.86 -3.77
CA PRO A 71 -14.87 -11.86 -3.25
C PRO A 71 -15.12 -10.45 -3.80
N ASN A 72 -15.39 -10.30 -5.11
CA ASN A 72 -15.68 -9.00 -5.69
C ASN A 72 -16.98 -8.38 -5.13
N ARG A 73 -18.02 -9.19 -4.90
CA ARG A 73 -19.26 -8.71 -4.30
C ARG A 73 -19.07 -8.29 -2.85
N ILE A 74 -18.31 -9.06 -2.07
CA ILE A 74 -17.99 -8.72 -0.68
C ILE A 74 -17.17 -7.43 -0.64
N GLY A 75 -16.08 -7.34 -1.43
CA GLY A 75 -15.23 -6.15 -1.48
C GLY A 75 -16.00 -4.90 -1.94
N GLY A 76 -16.79 -5.03 -3.00
CA GLY A 76 -17.65 -3.94 -3.48
C GLY A 76 -18.70 -3.52 -2.45
N GLY A 77 -19.36 -4.49 -1.79
CA GLY A 77 -20.34 -4.23 -0.75
C GLY A 77 -19.74 -3.51 0.46
N LEU A 78 -18.56 -3.93 0.92
CA LEU A 78 -17.83 -3.27 2.01
C LEU A 78 -17.44 -1.84 1.64
N LEU A 79 -16.96 -1.60 0.43
CA LEU A 79 -16.62 -0.26 -0.04
C LEU A 79 -17.85 0.65 -0.15
N CYS A 80 -18.96 0.14 -0.69
CA CYS A 80 -20.24 0.86 -0.72
C CYS A 80 -20.75 1.18 0.69
N GLY A 81 -20.68 0.21 1.61
CA GLY A 81 -21.05 0.40 3.01
C GLY A 81 -20.19 1.45 3.70
N ALA A 82 -18.87 1.42 3.50
CA ALA A 82 -17.96 2.44 4.03
C ALA A 82 -18.25 3.83 3.44
N ALA A 83 -18.55 3.92 2.15
CA ALA A 83 -18.93 5.18 1.50
C ALA A 83 -20.25 5.75 2.05
N LEU A 84 -21.26 4.89 2.26
CA LEU A 84 -22.53 5.29 2.89
C LEU A 84 -22.32 5.72 4.35
N GLY A 85 -21.54 4.97 5.13
CA GLY A 85 -21.21 5.32 6.50
C GLY A 85 -20.51 6.68 6.59
N LEU A 86 -19.55 6.93 5.69
CA LEU A 86 -18.88 8.23 5.60
C LEU A 86 -19.84 9.35 5.17
N ALA A 87 -20.75 9.09 4.23
CA ALA A 87 -21.74 10.08 3.79
C ALA A 87 -22.73 10.45 4.90
N ILE A 88 -23.08 9.50 5.77
CA ILE A 88 -23.93 9.73 6.95
C ILE A 88 -23.15 10.44 8.05
N ALA A 89 -21.92 10.01 8.36
CA ALA A 89 -21.06 10.63 9.37
C ALA A 89 -20.57 12.04 8.99
N ARG A 90 -20.58 12.38 7.70
CA ARG A 90 -20.31 13.74 7.20
C ARG A 90 -21.57 14.62 7.14
N ARG A 91 -22.72 14.17 7.65
CA ARG A 91 -23.85 15.07 7.90
C ARG A 91 -23.58 15.79 9.23
N PRO A 92 -23.56 17.14 9.24
CA PRO A 92 -23.33 17.91 10.46
C PRO A 92 -24.39 17.61 11.53
#